data_AF-A0A7W0ZKN6-F1
#
_entry.id   AF-A0A7W0ZKN6-F1
#
_cell.length_a   1.000
_cell.length_b   1.000
_cell.length_c   1.000
_cell.angle_alpha   90.00
_cell.angle_beta   90.00
_cell.angle_gamma   90.00
#
_symmetry.space_group_name_H-M   'P 1'
#
loop_
_entity.id
_entity.type
_entity.pdbx_description
1 polymer ?
#
loop_
_entity_poly.entity_id
_entity_poly.type
_entity_poly.pdbx_seq_one_letter_code
_entity_poly.pdbx_strand_id
1 'polypeptide(L)'
;MTQMISRRVFISAVTLPIAGTSLAYGAAAALQRRRRMVMTVRGPIDARNLGTTLMHEHVMVDFVGADKVSRERYDAEDVFSTALPYLKRVASLGCRTLVDCTPAYIGRDAQLLKRLSEATGLNIITTTGYYG
;
A
#
# COMPACT_ATOMS: atom_id res chain seq x y z
N MET A 1 -33.06 55.16 20.82
CA MET A 1 -31.94 54.95 21.78
C MET A 1 -31.06 53.83 21.24
N THR A 2 -29.96 54.18 20.57
CA THR A 2 -29.03 53.20 19.97
C THR A 2 -27.96 52.87 21.01
N GLN A 3 -27.97 51.67 21.58
CA GLN A 3 -26.89 51.24 22.47
C GLN A 3 -25.60 51.09 21.67
N MET A 4 -24.60 51.94 21.95
CA MET A 4 -23.26 51.80 21.40
C MET A 4 -22.56 50.61 22.07
N ILE A 5 -22.32 49.53 21.32
CA ILE A 5 -21.49 48.41 21.76
C ILE A 5 -20.07 48.94 22.01
N SER A 6 -19.53 48.69 23.20
CA SER A 6 -18.17 49.16 23.53
C SER A 6 -17.12 48.40 22.72
N ARG A 7 -16.05 49.09 22.33
CA ARG A 7 -14.93 48.52 21.56
C ARG A 7 -14.35 47.25 22.22
N ARG A 8 -14.36 47.17 23.55
CA ARG A 8 -13.90 45.98 24.30
C ARG A 8 -14.84 44.79 24.13
N VAL A 9 -16.15 45.02 24.16
CA VAL A 9 -17.17 43.98 23.94
C VAL A 9 -17.10 43.49 22.51
N PHE A 10 -16.95 44.39 21.54
CA PHE A 10 -16.77 44.03 20.13
C PHE A 10 -15.51 43.19 19.89
N ILE A 11 -14.35 43.60 20.42
CA ILE A 11 -13.10 42.84 20.26
C ILE A 11 -13.20 41.45 20.91
N SER A 12 -13.79 41.36 22.11
CA SER A 12 -13.94 40.08 22.82
C SER A 12 -14.92 39.13 22.13
N ALA A 13 -16.03 39.67 21.60
CA ALA A 13 -17.04 38.89 20.89
C ALA A 13 -16.53 38.34 19.54
N VAL A 14 -15.56 39.01 18.91
CA VAL A 14 -15.00 38.60 17.61
C VAL A 14 -13.79 37.66 17.76
N THR A 15 -13.01 37.78 18.84
CA THR A 15 -11.78 36.97 19.04
C THR A 15 -12.06 35.51 19.42
N LEU A 16 -13.05 35.23 20.27
CA LEU A 16 -13.43 33.86 20.64
C LEU A 16 -13.84 32.97 19.44
N PRO A 17 -14.75 33.41 18.56
CA PRO A 17 -15.14 32.59 17.40
C PRO A 17 -14.00 32.41 16.41
N ILE A 18 -13.15 33.41 16.19
CA ILE A 18 -12.00 33.28 15.27
C ILE A 18 -10.98 32.26 15.80
N ALA A 19 -10.64 32.31 17.09
CA ALA A 19 -9.72 31.36 17.70
C ALA A 19 -10.28 29.94 17.69
N GLY A 20 -11.57 29.76 18.04
CA GLY A 20 -12.24 28.46 18.00
C GLY A 20 -12.33 27.86 16.60
N THR A 21 -12.65 28.70 15.59
CA THR A 21 -12.72 28.26 14.20
C THR A 21 -11.34 27.89 13.65
N SER A 22 -10.31 28.66 13.98
CA SER A 22 -8.92 28.39 13.55
C SER A 22 -8.36 27.12 14.17
N LEU A 23 -8.65 26.86 15.45
CA LEU A 23 -8.24 25.62 16.14
C LEU A 23 -8.95 24.39 15.56
N ALA A 24 -10.26 24.49 15.31
CA ALA A 24 -11.04 23.43 14.69
C ALA A 24 -10.58 23.12 13.25
N TYR A 25 -10.27 24.16 12.46
CA TYR A 25 -9.72 23.99 11.12
C TYR A 25 -8.31 23.39 11.13
N GLY A 26 -7.44 23.81 12.06
CA GLY A 26 -6.11 23.24 12.24
C GLY A 26 -6.13 21.78 12.65
N ALA A 27 -7.04 21.39 13.56
CA ALA A 27 -7.25 20.01 13.97
C ALA A 27 -7.85 19.15 12.84
N ALA A 28 -8.83 19.67 12.09
CA ALA A 28 -9.41 18.99 10.94
C ALA A 28 -8.39 18.81 9.80
N ALA A 29 -7.58 19.83 9.50
CA ALA A 29 -6.51 19.76 8.52
C ALA A 29 -5.40 18.78 8.93
N ALA A 30 -5.07 18.70 10.23
CA ALA A 30 -4.14 17.70 10.77
C ALA A 30 -4.70 16.27 10.66
N LEU A 31 -6.02 16.09 10.83
CA LEU A 31 -6.73 14.82 10.59
C LEU A 31 -6.83 14.46 9.10
N GLN A 32 -6.77 15.46 8.22
CA GLN A 32 -6.80 15.32 6.78
C GLN A 32 -5.42 15.08 6.15
N ARG A 33 -4.47 14.57 6.94
CA ARG A 33 -3.23 13.99 6.38
C ARG A 33 -3.62 12.80 5.53
N ARG A 34 -3.67 12.97 4.19
CA ARG A 34 -4.01 11.90 3.23
C ARG A 34 -3.36 10.60 3.66
N ARG A 35 -4.16 9.58 4.01
CA ARG A 35 -3.65 8.25 4.34
C ARG A 35 -2.84 7.81 3.13
N ARG A 36 -1.52 7.68 3.30
CA ARG A 36 -0.64 7.18 2.26
C ARG A 36 -1.01 5.72 2.09
N MET A 37 -1.62 5.39 0.97
CA MET A 37 -2.05 4.03 0.66
C MET A 37 -1.00 3.36 -0.23
N VAL A 38 -0.80 2.07 -0.04
CA VAL A 38 0.02 1.22 -0.90
C VAL A 38 -0.86 0.14 -1.49
N MET A 39 -0.77 -0.06 -2.80
CA MET A 39 -1.58 -1.02 -3.51
C MET A 39 -0.93 -2.40 -3.47
N THR A 40 -1.59 -3.39 -2.87
CA THR A 40 -1.16 -4.79 -2.85
C THR A 40 -2.03 -5.63 -3.78
N VAL A 41 -1.65 -6.87 -4.06
CA VAL A 41 -2.47 -7.81 -4.83
C VAL A 41 -3.82 -8.16 -4.18
N ARG A 42 -4.00 -7.84 -2.88
CA ARG A 42 -5.26 -8.04 -2.13
C ARG A 42 -6.09 -6.77 -1.93
N GLY A 43 -5.61 -5.61 -2.37
CA GLY A 43 -6.26 -4.34 -2.04
C GLY A 43 -5.30 -3.27 -1.51
N PRO A 44 -5.77 -2.02 -1.40
CA PRO A 44 -4.98 -0.94 -0.82
C PRO A 44 -4.83 -1.14 0.69
N ILE A 45 -3.62 -0.92 1.21
CA ILE A 45 -3.32 -0.91 2.65
C ILE A 45 -2.76 0.44 3.07
N ASP A 46 -2.90 0.79 4.34
CA ASP A 46 -2.21 1.96 4.92
C ASP A 46 -0.69 1.72 4.87
N ALA A 47 0.10 2.70 4.42
CA ALA A 47 1.56 2.58 4.31
C ALA A 47 2.24 2.24 5.65
N ARG A 48 1.61 2.57 6.78
CA ARG A 48 2.10 2.19 8.12
C ARG A 48 2.05 0.68 8.37
N ASN A 49 1.26 -0.05 7.58
CA ASN A 49 1.07 -1.50 7.71
C ASN A 49 2.05 -2.32 6.85
N LEU A 50 3.05 -1.68 6.21
CA LEU A 50 4.06 -2.38 5.43
C LEU A 50 4.95 -3.27 6.29
N GLY A 51 5.33 -2.82 7.49
CA GLY A 51 6.25 -3.54 8.37
C GLY A 51 7.61 -3.82 7.70
N THR A 52 8.34 -4.83 8.18
CA THR A 52 9.55 -5.31 7.52
C THR A 52 9.23 -5.75 6.10
N THR A 53 9.91 -5.14 5.13
CA THR A 53 9.60 -5.30 3.71
C THR A 53 10.81 -5.82 2.95
N LEU A 54 10.63 -6.92 2.23
CA LEU A 54 11.57 -7.36 1.20
C LEU A 54 11.25 -6.58 -0.09
N MET A 55 12.12 -5.62 -0.40
CA MET A 55 11.82 -4.59 -1.41
C MET A 55 12.04 -5.03 -2.86
N HIS A 56 12.72 -6.15 -3.10
CA HIS A 56 13.01 -6.64 -4.45
C HIS A 56 13.16 -8.16 -4.44
N GLU A 57 12.09 -8.86 -4.80
CA GLU A 57 12.05 -10.32 -4.87
C GLU A 57 11.36 -10.77 -6.15
N HIS A 58 11.49 -12.04 -6.48
CA HIS A 58 10.75 -12.68 -7.57
C HIS A 58 10.22 -14.03 -7.12
N VAL A 59 8.90 -14.21 -7.16
CA VAL A 59 8.29 -15.52 -6.83
C VAL A 59 8.54 -16.53 -7.95
N MET A 60 8.50 -16.08 -9.20
CA MET A 60 8.80 -16.88 -10.38
C MET A 60 9.31 -15.97 -11.50
N VAL A 61 10.28 -16.47 -12.26
CA VAL A 61 10.81 -15.83 -13.46
C VAL A 61 10.90 -16.86 -14.59
N ASP A 62 10.59 -16.43 -15.81
CA ASP A 62 10.81 -17.21 -17.02
C ASP A 62 11.68 -16.42 -18.01
N PHE A 63 12.92 -16.85 -18.18
CA PHE A 63 13.90 -16.20 -19.06
C PHE A 63 13.95 -16.81 -20.47
N VAL A 64 12.88 -17.47 -20.94
CA VAL A 64 12.87 -18.07 -22.28
C VAL A 64 12.97 -17.06 -23.44
N GLY A 65 12.72 -15.79 -23.16
CA GLY A 65 12.67 -14.71 -24.15
C GLY A 65 11.28 -14.05 -24.20
N ALA A 66 11.28 -12.75 -24.43
CA ALA A 66 10.07 -11.92 -24.40
C ALA A 66 9.00 -12.34 -25.43
N ASP A 67 9.42 -12.92 -26.55
CA ASP A 67 8.58 -13.44 -27.63
C ASP A 67 7.94 -14.80 -27.32
N LYS A 68 8.47 -15.52 -26.33
CA LYS A 68 8.09 -16.90 -26.01
C LYS A 68 7.45 -17.08 -24.65
N VAL A 69 7.58 -16.09 -23.76
CA VAL A 69 7.01 -16.14 -22.42
C VAL A 69 5.48 -16.14 -22.50
N SER A 70 4.86 -17.08 -21.78
CA SER A 70 3.41 -17.23 -21.76
C SER A 70 2.96 -17.93 -20.49
N ARG A 71 1.67 -17.82 -20.16
CA ARG A 71 1.12 -18.38 -18.92
C ARG A 71 1.10 -19.91 -18.91
N GLU A 72 1.06 -20.51 -20.09
CA GLU A 72 0.92 -21.95 -20.34
C GLU A 72 2.24 -22.70 -20.12
N ARG A 73 3.36 -21.98 -19.99
CA ARG A 73 4.69 -22.58 -19.82
C ARG A 73 4.98 -23.12 -18.43
N TYR A 74 4.16 -22.76 -17.44
CA TYR A 74 4.34 -23.21 -16.08
C TYR A 74 3.00 -23.55 -15.45
N ASP A 75 3.01 -24.57 -14.58
CA ASP A 75 1.86 -24.89 -13.76
C ASP A 75 1.77 -23.90 -12.58
N ALA A 76 0.60 -23.27 -12.43
CA ALA A 76 0.31 -22.38 -11.32
C ALA A 76 0.48 -23.06 -9.96
N GLU A 77 0.08 -24.33 -9.89
CA GLU A 77 0.03 -25.10 -8.66
C GLU A 77 1.41 -25.59 -8.25
N ASP A 78 2.26 -25.93 -9.22
CA ASP A 78 3.67 -26.25 -8.95
C ASP A 78 4.40 -25.02 -8.39
N VAL A 79 4.21 -23.84 -8.99
CA VAL A 79 4.81 -22.61 -8.46
C VAL A 79 4.23 -22.28 -7.09
N PHE A 80 2.92 -22.43 -6.89
CA PHE A 80 2.27 -22.16 -5.61
C PHE A 80 2.81 -23.06 -4.50
N SER A 81 2.81 -24.38 -4.71
CA SER A 81 3.26 -25.38 -3.74
C SER A 81 4.76 -25.26 -3.44
N THR A 82 5.57 -24.89 -4.45
CA THR A 82 7.00 -24.64 -4.29
C THR A 82 7.28 -23.37 -3.49
N ALA A 83 6.63 -22.25 -3.81
CA ALA A 83 6.90 -20.96 -3.19
C ALA A 83 6.31 -20.83 -1.77
N LEU A 84 5.15 -21.44 -1.51
CA LEU A 84 4.42 -21.32 -0.25
C LEU A 84 5.26 -21.57 1.02
N PRO A 85 6.03 -22.67 1.16
CA PRO A 85 6.83 -22.91 2.37
C PRO A 85 7.88 -21.82 2.61
N TYR A 86 8.54 -21.30 1.57
CA TYR A 86 9.52 -20.22 1.71
C TYR A 86 8.84 -18.91 2.13
N LEU A 87 7.69 -18.59 1.53
CA LEU A 87 6.94 -17.39 1.89
C LEU A 87 6.39 -17.45 3.33
N LYS A 88 5.92 -18.63 3.78
CA LYS A 88 5.57 -18.86 5.19
C LYS A 88 6.78 -18.71 6.10
N ARG A 89 7.96 -19.19 5.68
CA ARG A 89 9.19 -19.07 6.45
C ARG A 89 9.59 -17.60 6.62
N VAL A 90 9.62 -16.80 5.57
CA VAL A 90 9.97 -15.36 5.70
C VAL A 90 8.93 -14.61 6.55
N ALA A 91 7.64 -14.94 6.43
CA ALA A 91 6.61 -14.39 7.30
C ALA A 91 6.87 -14.74 8.78
N SER A 92 7.27 -15.98 9.09
CA SER A 92 7.62 -16.41 10.45
C SER A 92 8.85 -15.70 11.03
N LEU A 93 9.73 -15.16 10.17
CA LEU A 93 10.90 -14.36 10.55
C LEU A 93 10.56 -12.87 10.77
N GLY A 94 9.28 -12.50 10.73
CA GLY A 94 8.81 -11.14 10.96
C GLY A 94 8.69 -10.29 9.69
N CYS A 95 8.91 -10.85 8.50
CA CYS A 95 8.59 -10.17 7.25
C CYS A 95 7.08 -9.97 7.15
N ARG A 96 6.64 -8.78 6.75
CA ARG A 96 5.22 -8.46 6.56
C ARG A 96 4.86 -8.16 5.12
N THR A 97 5.79 -7.61 4.34
CA THR A 97 5.54 -7.25 2.94
C THR A 97 6.66 -7.76 2.04
N LEU A 98 6.27 -8.24 0.86
CA LEU A 98 7.19 -8.61 -0.22
C LEU A 98 6.80 -7.82 -1.47
N VAL A 99 7.80 -7.28 -2.17
CA VAL A 99 7.63 -6.64 -3.49
C VAL A 99 8.13 -7.60 -4.55
N ASP A 100 7.19 -8.15 -5.33
CA ASP A 100 7.50 -8.98 -6.49
C ASP A 100 7.80 -8.06 -7.69
N CYS A 101 9.08 -8.05 -8.07
CA CYS A 101 9.63 -7.21 -9.11
C CYS A 101 9.59 -7.86 -10.49
N THR A 102 8.74 -8.87 -10.72
CA THR A 102 8.61 -9.55 -12.02
C THR A 102 7.73 -8.71 -12.96
N PRO A 103 8.29 -8.05 -13.99
CA PRO A 103 7.54 -7.26 -14.96
C PRO A 103 6.92 -8.15 -16.05
N ALA A 104 6.29 -7.52 -17.05
CA ALA A 104 5.97 -8.21 -18.30
C ALA A 104 7.23 -8.78 -18.96
N TYR A 105 7.03 -9.84 -19.75
CA TYR A 105 8.04 -10.59 -20.50
C TYR A 105 8.94 -11.56 -19.73
N ILE A 106 8.84 -11.65 -18.41
CA ILE A 106 9.55 -12.68 -17.63
C ILE A 106 8.66 -13.39 -16.61
N GLY A 107 7.36 -13.53 -16.90
CA GLY A 107 6.47 -14.45 -16.16
C GLY A 107 5.62 -13.82 -15.04
N ARG A 108 5.34 -12.52 -15.05
CA ARG A 108 4.45 -11.89 -14.04
C ARG A 108 3.07 -12.55 -13.97
N ASP A 109 2.65 -12.94 -12.76
CA ASP A 109 1.33 -13.53 -12.49
C ASP A 109 0.66 -12.95 -11.24
N ALA A 110 -0.15 -11.91 -11.42
CA ALA A 110 -0.83 -11.25 -10.31
C ALA A 110 -1.87 -12.14 -9.59
N GLN A 111 -2.47 -13.10 -10.29
CA GLN A 111 -3.48 -13.99 -9.68
C GLN A 111 -2.81 -15.01 -8.75
N LEU A 112 -1.70 -15.60 -9.19
CA LEU A 112 -0.87 -16.47 -8.36
C LEU A 112 -0.34 -15.72 -7.13
N LEU A 113 0.17 -14.50 -7.31
CA LEU A 113 0.62 -13.66 -6.19
C LEU A 113 -0.50 -13.36 -5.19
N LYS A 114 -1.74 -13.12 -5.66
CA LYS A 114 -2.91 -12.94 -4.78
C LYS A 114 -3.18 -14.19 -3.94
N ARG A 115 -3.17 -15.38 -4.55
CA ARG A 115 -3.35 -16.67 -3.84
C ARG A 115 -2.26 -16.88 -2.78
N LEU A 116 -1.00 -16.62 -3.11
CA LEU A 116 0.11 -16.74 -2.16
C LEU A 116 0.01 -15.71 -1.04
N SER A 117 -0.41 -14.47 -1.34
CA SER A 117 -0.65 -13.43 -0.34
C SER A 117 -1.75 -13.85 0.64
N GLU A 118 -2.84 -14.43 0.16
CA GLU A 118 -3.92 -14.97 1.00
C GLU A 118 -3.44 -16.12 1.89
N ALA A 119 -2.69 -17.09 1.33
CA ALA A 119 -2.24 -18.27 2.04
C ALA A 119 -1.12 -18.02 3.08
N THR A 120 -0.35 -16.94 2.92
CA THR A 120 0.80 -16.61 3.79
C THR A 120 0.50 -15.49 4.78
N GLY A 121 -0.52 -14.67 4.50
CA GLY A 121 -0.79 -13.44 5.24
C GLY A 121 0.13 -12.27 4.87
N LEU A 122 1.17 -12.48 4.06
CA LEU A 122 2.06 -11.41 3.57
C LEU A 122 1.26 -10.41 2.73
N ASN A 123 1.60 -9.13 2.84
CA ASN A 123 1.26 -8.17 1.81
C ASN A 123 2.18 -8.41 0.61
N ILE A 124 1.63 -8.62 -0.58
CA ILE A 124 2.45 -8.73 -1.80
C ILE A 124 2.13 -7.54 -2.70
N ILE A 125 3.16 -6.80 -3.08
CA ILE A 125 3.09 -5.72 -4.07
C ILE A 125 3.65 -6.29 -5.37
N THR A 126 3.00 -6.03 -6.49
CA THR A 126 3.49 -6.44 -7.82
C THR A 126 3.78 -5.21 -8.67
N THR A 127 4.57 -5.39 -9.73
CA THR A 127 5.02 -4.31 -10.59
C THR A 127 4.28 -4.25 -11.94
N THR A 128 4.48 -3.13 -12.62
CA THR A 128 4.16 -2.96 -14.04
C THR A 128 5.38 -2.37 -14.74
N GLY A 129 5.62 -2.78 -15.98
CA GLY A 129 6.83 -2.49 -16.73
C GLY A 129 7.18 -3.64 -17.67
N TYR A 130 8.26 -3.48 -18.43
CA TYR A 130 8.78 -4.48 -19.36
C TYR A 130 10.23 -4.83 -19.01
N TYR A 131 10.64 -6.06 -19.33
CA TYR A 131 12.03 -6.51 -19.32
C TYR A 131 12.45 -6.83 -20.76
N GLY A 132 13.64 -6.39 -21.19
CA GLY A 132 14.11 -6.53 -22.57
C GLY A 132 15.60 -6.25 -22.71
#